data_AF-A0A024GG94-F1
#
_entry.id   AF-A0A024GG94-F1
#
_cell.length_a   1.000
_cell.length_b   1.000
_cell.length_c   1.000
_cell.angle_alpha   90.00
_cell.angle_beta   90.00
_cell.angle_gamma   90.00
#
_symmetry.space_group_name_H-M   'P 1'
#
loop_
_entity.id
_entity.type
_entity.pdbx_description
1 polymer ?
#
loop_
_entity_poly.entity_id
_entity_poly.type
_entity_poly.pdbx_seq_one_letter_code
_entity_poly.pdbx_strand_id
1 'polypeptide(L)'
;MNSSLSVIFPPEKRDGLLIVLDAANITFHTTGILIARLIRVVDFFQQRFPSARCVAFAPNFWLHSTSKSPSLSGNDAVLLQQLIAKDAAVLTPSHAHDDYYLIDYAIKYDGFIVTNDLFRDHIAECRVFQGQTLTTAWVRSHCIDYSFLGNEFLPNALALERLRLHKRQAMESDNVSKRETQQECDMEVEDKQQEFVMRRHIDLSEVCYYHLPRYLLSKMHGHNGDTMKHFQEFTNTYIVLPSQHCDNAPEMAILSIFGMGRAHAVRVLDAFQAENNASTCSIQDQLENKQGESMEVEDW
;
A
#
# COMPACT_ATOMS: atom_id res chain seq x y z
N MET A 1 12.70 34.87 -37.08
CA MET A 1 13.70 35.10 -36.01
C MET A 1 13.02 36.01 -34.99
N ASN A 2 12.59 35.64 -33.79
CA ASN A 2 12.83 34.48 -32.94
C ASN A 2 11.49 34.09 -32.27
N SER A 3 11.10 32.82 -32.38
CA SER A 3 10.05 32.24 -31.55
C SER A 3 10.74 31.77 -30.27
N SER A 4 10.56 32.53 -29.18
CA SER A 4 11.00 32.09 -27.86
C SER A 4 10.08 30.94 -27.44
N LEU A 5 10.55 29.71 -27.66
CA LEU A 5 10.06 28.51 -27.01
C LEU A 5 10.22 28.72 -25.50
N SER A 6 9.15 29.17 -24.84
CA SER A 6 9.05 29.07 -23.39
C SER A 6 9.01 27.59 -23.06
N VAL A 7 10.17 27.05 -22.70
CA VAL A 7 10.29 25.77 -22.02
C VAL A 7 9.39 25.86 -20.79
N ILE A 8 8.26 25.17 -20.83
CA ILE A 8 7.37 25.02 -19.69
C ILE A 8 8.14 24.15 -18.70
N PHE A 9 8.82 24.81 -17.76
CA PHE A 9 9.35 24.15 -16.57
C PHE A 9 8.20 23.38 -15.90
N PRO A 10 8.44 22.16 -15.38
CA PRO A 10 7.42 21.49 -14.58
C PRO A 10 7.08 22.41 -13.40
N PRO A 11 5.80 22.47 -12.97
CA PRO A 11 5.47 23.26 -11.81
C PRO A 11 6.32 22.77 -10.64
N GLU A 12 7.16 23.66 -10.11
CA GLU A 12 7.81 23.51 -8.81
C GLU A 12 6.80 22.94 -7.83
N LYS A 13 7.27 22.11 -6.89
CA LYS A 13 6.47 21.45 -5.84
C LYS A 13 5.50 22.49 -5.24
N ARG A 14 4.25 22.50 -5.74
CA ARG A 14 3.26 23.50 -5.34
C ARG A 14 2.80 23.12 -3.95
N ASP A 15 2.95 24.04 -2.99
CA ASP A 15 2.51 23.87 -1.61
C ASP A 15 1.00 23.58 -1.56
N GLY A 16 0.65 22.29 -1.55
CA GLY A 16 -0.73 21.87 -1.68
C GLY A 16 -0.87 20.38 -1.82
N LEU A 17 -1.89 19.84 -1.19
CA LEU A 17 -2.27 18.45 -1.29
C LEU A 17 -2.64 18.12 -2.74
N LEU A 18 -1.99 17.12 -3.34
CA LEU A 18 -2.35 16.63 -4.66
C LEU A 18 -3.38 15.50 -4.56
N ILE A 19 -4.50 15.68 -5.25
CA ILE A 19 -5.52 14.66 -5.47
C ILE A 19 -5.55 14.31 -6.95
N VAL A 20 -5.14 13.09 -7.27
CA VAL A 20 -5.18 12.51 -8.61
C VAL A 20 -6.49 11.74 -8.75
N LEU A 21 -7.25 12.01 -9.80
CA LEU A 21 -8.57 11.40 -10.02
C LEU A 21 -8.46 10.38 -11.16
N ASP A 22 -8.82 9.14 -10.87
CA ASP A 22 -9.00 8.11 -11.88
C ASP A 22 -10.34 8.36 -12.57
N ALA A 23 -10.31 9.09 -13.69
CA ALA A 23 -11.54 9.52 -14.32
C ALA A 23 -12.35 8.33 -14.81
N ALA A 24 -11.70 7.30 -15.36
CA ALA A 24 -12.37 6.12 -15.85
C ALA A 24 -13.13 5.41 -14.72
N ASN A 25 -12.49 5.16 -13.59
CA ASN A 25 -13.12 4.52 -12.44
C ASN A 25 -14.26 5.38 -11.84
N ILE A 26 -14.08 6.70 -11.75
CA ILE A 26 -15.07 7.63 -11.17
C ILE A 26 -16.32 7.78 -12.02
N THR A 27 -16.14 7.88 -13.33
CA THR A 27 -17.23 8.24 -14.25
C THR A 27 -17.96 7.03 -14.80
N PHE A 28 -17.35 5.85 -14.76
CA PHE A 28 -17.97 4.64 -15.27
C PHE A 28 -19.20 4.27 -14.45
N HIS A 29 -20.32 4.11 -15.16
CA HIS A 29 -21.61 3.71 -14.62
C HIS A 29 -22.22 2.64 -15.53
N THR A 30 -23.23 1.92 -15.04
CA THR A 30 -23.94 0.89 -15.81
C THR A 30 -24.54 1.41 -17.11
N THR A 31 -24.78 2.72 -17.20
CA THR A 31 -25.39 3.41 -18.35
C THR A 31 -24.38 4.13 -19.24
N GLY A 32 -23.07 4.07 -18.95
CA GLY A 32 -22.02 4.75 -19.70
C GLY A 32 -21.15 5.66 -18.83
N ILE A 33 -20.50 6.64 -19.47
CA ILE A 33 -19.57 7.58 -18.83
C ILE A 33 -20.34 8.82 -18.40
N LEU A 34 -20.25 9.20 -17.11
CA LEU A 34 -20.91 10.37 -16.54
C LEU A 34 -19.88 11.38 -16.01
N ILE A 35 -19.56 12.42 -16.79
CA ILE A 35 -18.55 13.42 -16.39
C ILE A 35 -19.04 14.27 -15.21
N ALA A 36 -20.35 14.40 -15.05
CA ALA A 36 -20.94 15.02 -13.86
C ALA A 36 -20.42 14.42 -12.55
N ARG A 37 -20.13 13.11 -12.48
CA ARG A 37 -19.55 12.48 -11.27
C ARG A 37 -18.16 13.02 -10.97
N LEU A 38 -17.32 13.15 -12.00
CA LEU A 38 -15.97 13.70 -11.86
C LEU A 38 -16.00 15.13 -11.30
N ILE A 39 -16.93 15.96 -11.78
CA ILE A 39 -17.14 17.31 -11.27
C ILE A 39 -17.52 17.28 -9.79
N ARG A 40 -18.42 16.38 -9.37
CA ARG A 40 -18.78 16.24 -7.94
C ARG A 40 -17.59 15.87 -7.06
N VAL A 41 -16.70 15.02 -7.54
CA VAL A 41 -15.47 14.67 -6.81
C VAL A 41 -14.56 15.89 -6.68
N VAL A 42 -14.34 16.62 -7.78
CA VAL A 42 -13.54 17.86 -7.78
C VAL A 42 -14.11 18.87 -6.79
N ASP A 43 -15.42 19.16 -6.87
CA ASP A 43 -16.11 20.09 -5.98
C ASP A 43 -15.98 19.67 -4.50
N PHE A 44 -16.14 18.37 -4.21
CA PHE A 44 -16.01 17.83 -2.86
C PHE A 44 -14.63 18.13 -2.26
N PHE A 45 -13.56 17.80 -2.99
CA PHE A 45 -12.20 18.00 -2.48
C PHE A 45 -11.83 19.48 -2.40
N GLN A 46 -12.26 20.31 -3.35
CA GLN A 46 -12.04 21.76 -3.30
C GLN A 46 -12.77 22.43 -2.13
N GLN A 47 -14.01 22.00 -1.83
CA GLN A 47 -14.75 22.52 -0.68
C GLN A 47 -14.14 22.07 0.65
N ARG A 48 -13.74 20.80 0.75
CA ARG A 48 -13.23 20.24 2.02
C ARG A 48 -11.76 20.59 2.27
N PHE A 49 -10.99 20.75 1.20
CA PHE A 49 -9.56 21.05 1.22
C PHE A 49 -9.28 22.18 0.20
N PRO A 50 -9.52 23.46 0.56
CA PRO A 50 -9.41 24.59 -0.38
C PRO A 50 -8.03 24.77 -1.04
N SER A 51 -6.97 24.25 -0.41
CA SER A 51 -5.60 24.26 -0.93
C SER A 51 -5.25 23.02 -1.75
N ALA A 52 -6.19 22.09 -1.95
CA ALA A 52 -5.94 20.85 -2.69
C ALA A 52 -6.03 21.10 -4.19
N ARG A 53 -5.07 20.54 -4.91
CA ARG A 53 -5.09 20.51 -6.38
C ARG A 53 -5.67 19.18 -6.82
N CYS A 54 -6.75 19.23 -7.59
CA CYS A 54 -7.36 18.04 -8.19
C CYS A 54 -6.98 17.95 -9.67
N VAL A 55 -6.48 16.79 -10.11
CA VAL A 55 -6.17 16.52 -11.52
C VAL A 55 -6.70 15.16 -11.91
N ALA A 56 -7.58 15.13 -12.91
CA ALA A 56 -8.11 13.89 -13.46
C ALA A 56 -7.30 13.39 -14.65
N PHE A 57 -7.00 12.09 -14.67
CA PHE A 57 -6.46 11.42 -15.86
C PHE A 57 -7.62 10.74 -16.59
N ALA A 58 -7.89 11.20 -17.80
CA ALA A 58 -8.98 10.69 -18.62
C ALA A 58 -8.45 10.09 -19.93
N PRO A 59 -9.00 8.96 -20.41
CA PRO A 59 -8.60 8.39 -21.68
C PRO A 59 -8.85 9.32 -22.88
N ASN A 60 -7.85 9.49 -23.76
CA ASN A 60 -7.99 10.35 -24.94
C ASN A 60 -9.12 9.94 -25.91
N PHE A 61 -9.43 8.64 -25.97
CA PHE A 61 -10.50 8.14 -26.84
C PHE A 61 -11.90 8.63 -26.43
N TRP A 62 -12.08 9.22 -25.24
CA TRP A 62 -13.34 9.82 -24.82
C TRP A 62 -13.75 11.02 -25.69
N LEU A 63 -12.79 11.81 -26.18
CA LEU A 63 -13.02 12.95 -27.07
C LEU A 63 -12.71 12.64 -28.53
N HIS A 64 -11.82 11.68 -28.78
CA HIS A 64 -11.31 11.37 -30.12
C HIS A 64 -11.67 9.94 -30.57
N SER A 65 -12.85 9.45 -30.17
CA SER A 65 -13.25 8.06 -30.37
C SER A 65 -13.24 7.68 -31.87
N THR A 66 -12.66 6.52 -32.15
CA THR A 66 -12.95 5.77 -33.38
C THR A 66 -14.14 4.85 -33.10
N SER A 67 -14.87 4.42 -34.13
CA SER A 67 -16.22 3.81 -34.08
C SER A 67 -16.47 2.61 -33.14
N LYS A 68 -15.48 2.14 -32.37
CA LYS A 68 -15.54 0.95 -31.50
C LYS A 68 -15.46 1.22 -29.99
N SER A 69 -15.15 2.44 -29.54
CA SER A 69 -15.06 2.79 -28.12
C SER A 69 -16.22 3.67 -27.65
N PRO A 70 -16.67 3.56 -26.38
CA PRO A 70 -17.64 4.50 -25.83
C PRO A 70 -17.07 5.92 -25.90
N SER A 71 -17.66 6.74 -26.75
CA SER A 71 -17.36 8.16 -26.88
C SER A 71 -18.20 8.93 -25.87
N LEU A 72 -17.64 10.01 -25.34
CA LEU A 72 -18.49 11.02 -24.70
C LEU A 72 -19.42 11.60 -25.76
N SER A 73 -20.66 11.89 -25.35
CA SER A 73 -21.68 12.47 -26.22
C SER A 73 -22.17 13.79 -25.63
N GLY A 74 -22.49 14.74 -26.52
CA GLY A 74 -23.15 16.00 -26.16
C GLY A 74 -22.48 16.75 -25.00
N ASN A 75 -23.25 16.92 -23.91
CA ASN A 75 -22.88 17.76 -22.77
C ASN A 75 -21.66 17.26 -22.00
N ASP A 76 -21.46 15.94 -21.87
CA ASP A 76 -20.32 15.41 -21.11
C ASP A 76 -18.97 15.70 -21.78
N ALA A 77 -18.93 15.70 -23.12
CA ALA A 77 -17.73 16.09 -23.86
C ALA A 77 -17.37 17.56 -23.61
N VAL A 78 -18.36 18.46 -23.56
CA VAL A 78 -18.17 19.88 -23.25
C VAL A 78 -17.65 20.05 -21.81
N LEU A 79 -18.23 19.32 -20.86
CA LEU A 79 -17.79 19.36 -19.46
C LEU A 79 -16.33 18.89 -19.31
N LEU A 80 -15.94 17.82 -20.00
CA LEU A 80 -14.55 17.36 -19.98
C LEU A 80 -13.60 18.40 -20.59
N GLN A 81 -13.97 19.00 -21.73
CA GLN A 81 -13.17 20.07 -22.34
C GLN A 81 -13.01 21.28 -21.39
N GLN A 82 -14.04 21.62 -20.62
CA GLN A 82 -13.96 22.67 -19.60
C GLN A 82 -13.02 22.29 -18.45
N LEU A 83 -12.99 21.02 -18.03
CA LEU A 83 -12.04 20.55 -17.03
C LEU A 83 -10.60 20.61 -17.55
N ILE A 84 -10.38 20.23 -18.81
CA ILE A 84 -9.07 20.32 -19.46
C ILE A 84 -8.61 21.78 -19.55
N ALA A 85 -9.48 22.70 -19.99
CA ALA A 85 -9.16 24.12 -20.09
C ALA A 85 -8.83 24.78 -18.74
N LYS A 86 -9.22 24.15 -17.62
CA LYS A 86 -8.93 24.59 -16.24
C LYS A 86 -7.73 23.87 -15.62
N ASP A 87 -6.97 23.08 -16.39
CA ASP A 87 -5.90 22.20 -15.90
C ASP A 87 -6.36 21.21 -14.80
N ALA A 88 -7.66 20.92 -14.75
CA ALA A 88 -8.28 19.99 -13.79
C ALA A 88 -8.42 18.57 -14.36
N ALA A 89 -8.22 18.40 -15.67
CA ALA A 89 -8.15 17.10 -16.33
C ALA A 89 -7.07 17.10 -17.41
N VAL A 90 -6.44 15.95 -17.61
CA VAL A 90 -5.47 15.69 -18.68
C VAL A 90 -5.88 14.44 -19.43
N LEU A 91 -5.61 14.42 -20.74
CA LEU A 91 -5.86 13.26 -21.57
C LEU A 91 -4.63 12.37 -21.60
N THR A 92 -4.80 11.08 -21.29
CA THR A 92 -3.73 10.09 -21.43
C THR A 92 -3.54 9.74 -22.91
N PRO A 93 -2.29 9.54 -23.38
CA PRO A 93 -2.04 9.24 -24.78
C PRO A 93 -2.88 8.09 -25.32
N SER A 94 -3.31 8.18 -26.58
CA SER A 94 -4.06 7.10 -27.24
C SER A 94 -3.30 5.77 -27.17
N HIS A 95 -4.03 4.68 -26.93
CA HIS A 95 -3.48 3.32 -26.84
C HIS A 95 -2.53 3.05 -25.67
N ALA A 96 -2.34 4.01 -24.76
CA ALA A 96 -1.63 3.79 -23.50
C ALA A 96 -2.62 3.51 -22.37
N HIS A 97 -2.19 2.73 -21.38
CA HIS A 97 -2.96 2.53 -20.15
C HIS A 97 -2.81 3.78 -19.27
N ASP A 98 -3.95 4.29 -18.81
CA ASP A 98 -4.07 5.45 -17.94
C ASP A 98 -3.46 5.23 -16.54
N ASP A 99 -3.54 4.00 -16.02
CA ASP A 99 -2.94 3.62 -14.73
C ASP A 99 -1.47 4.03 -14.61
N TYR A 100 -0.67 3.84 -15.67
CA TYR A 100 0.76 4.16 -15.63
C TYR A 100 1.00 5.64 -15.33
N TYR A 101 0.24 6.52 -15.96
CA TYR A 101 0.40 7.97 -15.79
C TYR A 101 -0.17 8.42 -14.45
N LEU A 102 -1.30 7.86 -14.06
CA LEU A 102 -1.99 8.14 -12.80
C LEU A 102 -1.09 7.80 -11.60
N ILE A 103 -0.56 6.57 -11.56
CA ILE A 103 0.27 6.07 -10.46
C ILE A 103 1.62 6.80 -10.44
N ASP A 104 2.29 6.94 -11.59
CA ASP A 104 3.58 7.63 -11.68
C ASP A 104 3.47 9.09 -11.20
N TYR A 105 2.41 9.79 -11.60
CA TYR A 105 2.18 11.17 -11.21
C TYR A 105 1.88 11.30 -9.72
N ALA A 106 1.06 10.41 -9.15
CA ALA A 106 0.78 10.40 -7.73
C ALA A 106 2.05 10.13 -6.90
N ILE A 107 2.87 9.14 -7.28
CA ILE A 107 4.13 8.84 -6.58
C ILE A 107 5.11 10.01 -6.67
N LYS A 108 5.28 10.58 -7.87
CA LYS A 108 6.22 11.67 -8.11
C LYS A 108 5.98 12.89 -7.21
N TYR A 109 4.72 13.18 -6.90
CA TYR A 109 4.31 14.37 -6.17
C TYR A 109 3.71 14.06 -4.80
N ASP A 110 3.88 12.83 -4.29
CA ASP A 110 3.35 12.39 -2.99
C ASP A 110 1.83 12.66 -2.85
N GLY A 111 1.09 12.35 -3.92
CA GLY A 111 -0.32 12.61 -4.06
C GLY A 111 -1.21 11.42 -3.69
N PHE A 112 -2.48 11.70 -3.45
CA PHE A 112 -3.51 10.69 -3.20
C PHE A 112 -4.31 10.41 -4.47
N ILE A 113 -4.65 9.15 -4.72
CA ILE A 113 -5.44 8.72 -5.87
C ILE A 113 -6.88 8.48 -5.41
N VAL A 114 -7.87 9.01 -6.13
CA VAL A 114 -9.28 8.66 -5.94
C VAL A 114 -9.64 7.61 -6.97
N THR A 115 -9.78 6.37 -6.52
CA THR A 115 -10.11 5.19 -7.33
C THR A 115 -10.63 4.07 -6.42
N ASN A 116 -11.47 3.20 -6.96
CA ASN A 116 -11.79 1.91 -6.36
C ASN A 116 -10.94 0.77 -6.92
N ASP A 117 -10.07 1.04 -7.90
CA ASP A 117 -9.09 0.05 -8.35
C ASP A 117 -7.99 -0.12 -7.30
N LEU A 118 -7.57 -1.37 -7.10
CA LEU A 118 -6.51 -1.75 -6.18
C LEU A 118 -5.18 -1.99 -6.89
N PHE A 119 -5.12 -1.83 -8.23
CA PHE A 119 -3.93 -1.99 -9.06
C PHE A 119 -3.21 -3.33 -8.82
N ARG A 120 -4.00 -4.40 -8.66
CA ARG A 120 -3.50 -5.72 -8.23
C ARG A 120 -2.55 -6.34 -9.24
N ASP A 121 -2.82 -6.13 -10.51
CA ASP A 121 -1.98 -6.52 -11.64
C ASP A 121 -0.63 -5.79 -11.60
N HIS A 122 -0.62 -4.47 -11.44
CA HIS A 122 0.62 -3.68 -11.34
C HIS A 122 1.47 -4.10 -10.14
N ILE A 123 0.83 -4.44 -9.01
CA ILE A 123 1.52 -4.97 -7.82
C ILE A 123 2.08 -6.38 -8.11
N ALA A 124 1.29 -7.27 -8.71
CA ALA A 124 1.71 -8.64 -9.01
C ALA A 124 2.89 -8.68 -9.99
N GLU A 125 2.93 -7.74 -10.93
CA GLU A 125 4.01 -7.56 -11.90
C GLU A 125 5.22 -6.78 -11.35
N CYS A 126 5.21 -6.43 -10.05
CA CYS A 126 6.26 -5.67 -9.39
C CYS A 126 6.64 -4.38 -10.15
N ARG A 127 5.63 -3.67 -10.68
CA ARG A 127 5.84 -2.46 -11.48
C ARG A 127 6.56 -1.40 -10.66
N VAL A 128 7.47 -0.68 -11.33
CA VAL A 128 8.32 0.35 -10.72
C VAL A 128 7.93 1.71 -11.28
N PHE A 129 7.65 2.66 -10.40
CA PHE A 129 7.27 4.03 -10.69
C PHE A 129 8.20 4.97 -9.93
N GLN A 130 8.79 5.96 -10.59
CA GLN A 130 9.79 6.84 -9.99
C GLN A 130 10.89 6.10 -9.18
N GLY A 131 11.31 4.91 -9.64
CA GLY A 131 12.32 4.08 -8.96
C GLY A 131 11.81 3.29 -7.74
N GLN A 132 10.51 3.35 -7.43
CA GLN A 132 9.88 2.64 -6.32
C GLN A 132 8.96 1.54 -6.85
N THR A 133 9.07 0.33 -6.31
CA THR A 133 8.12 -0.75 -6.62
C THR A 133 6.75 -0.42 -6.00
N LEU A 134 5.69 -0.50 -6.79
CA LEU A 134 4.33 -0.33 -6.30
C LEU A 134 3.99 -1.47 -5.33
N THR A 135 3.52 -1.10 -4.13
CA THR A 135 3.15 -2.07 -3.09
C THR A 135 1.70 -1.90 -2.69
N THR A 136 1.10 -2.97 -2.17
CA THR A 136 -0.23 -2.91 -1.55
C THR A 136 -0.28 -1.89 -0.40
N ALA A 137 0.82 -1.74 0.34
CA ALA A 137 0.93 -0.76 1.41
C ALA A 137 0.80 0.68 0.88
N TRP A 138 1.48 1.00 -0.23
CA TRP A 138 1.39 2.31 -0.88
C TRP A 138 -0.02 2.58 -1.40
N VAL A 139 -0.62 1.61 -2.10
CA VAL A 139 -2.01 1.72 -2.60
C VAL A 139 -2.97 1.98 -1.45
N ARG A 140 -2.87 1.26 -0.34
CA ARG A 140 -3.75 1.46 0.82
C ARG A 140 -3.55 2.82 1.51
N SER A 141 -2.33 3.36 1.54
CA SER A 141 -2.09 4.65 2.17
C SER A 141 -2.49 5.82 1.28
N HIS A 142 -2.32 5.72 -0.04
CA HIS A 142 -2.51 6.82 -0.99
C HIS A 142 -3.82 6.74 -1.78
N CYS A 143 -4.49 5.60 -1.87
CA CYS A 143 -5.78 5.50 -2.52
C CYS A 143 -6.93 5.86 -1.58
N ILE A 144 -7.93 6.51 -2.16
CA ILE A 144 -9.18 6.95 -1.54
C ILE A 144 -10.29 6.22 -2.29
N ASP A 145 -10.73 5.12 -1.70
CA ASP A 145 -11.91 4.39 -2.11
C ASP A 145 -13.18 5.20 -1.81
N TYR A 146 -14.23 4.95 -2.58
CA TYR A 146 -15.47 5.71 -2.51
C TYR A 146 -16.67 4.91 -2.98
N SER A 147 -17.84 5.43 -2.65
CA SER A 147 -19.12 5.00 -3.21
C SER A 147 -19.89 6.20 -3.74
N PHE A 148 -20.86 5.93 -4.62
CA PHE A 148 -21.85 6.91 -5.03
C PHE A 148 -23.23 6.45 -4.58
N LEU A 149 -23.94 7.29 -3.82
CA LEU A 149 -25.36 7.11 -3.54
C LEU A 149 -26.15 8.05 -4.44
N GLY A 150 -26.61 7.54 -5.57
CA GLY A 150 -27.16 8.37 -6.64
C GLY A 150 -26.11 9.34 -7.20
N ASN A 151 -26.28 10.64 -6.92
CA ASN A 151 -25.36 11.70 -7.35
C ASN A 151 -24.45 12.21 -6.22
N GLU A 152 -24.58 11.65 -5.01
CA GLU A 152 -23.76 12.02 -3.87
C GLU A 152 -22.46 11.20 -3.86
N PHE A 153 -21.33 11.89 -3.74
CA PHE A 153 -20.01 11.27 -3.61
C PHE A 153 -19.71 10.98 -2.13
N LEU A 154 -19.42 9.72 -1.83
CA LEU A 154 -19.17 9.22 -0.48
C LEU A 154 -17.77 8.60 -0.41
N PRO A 155 -16.72 9.39 -0.15
CA PRO A 155 -15.37 8.86 0.05
C PRO A 155 -15.24 8.16 1.41
N ASN A 156 -14.34 7.19 1.50
CA ASN A 156 -14.04 6.51 2.75
C ASN A 156 -13.53 7.48 3.82
N ALA A 157 -14.18 7.48 4.99
CA ALA A 157 -13.85 8.39 6.08
C ALA A 157 -12.42 8.21 6.61
N LEU A 158 -11.91 6.96 6.67
CA LEU A 158 -10.54 6.67 7.10
C LEU A 158 -9.52 7.22 6.10
N ALA A 159 -9.83 7.18 4.80
CA ALA A 159 -8.98 7.76 3.77
C ALA A 159 -8.90 9.29 3.90
N LEU A 160 -10.02 9.95 4.18
CA LEU A 160 -10.03 11.39 4.47
C LEU A 160 -9.26 11.76 5.73
N GLU A 161 -9.26 10.90 6.75
CA GLU A 161 -8.46 11.11 7.96
C GLU A 161 -6.96 11.06 7.66
N ARG A 162 -6.50 10.06 6.87
CA ARG A 162 -5.10 9.98 6.40
C ARG A 162 -4.67 11.26 5.70
N LEU A 163 -5.51 11.76 4.81
CA LEU A 163 -5.26 12.97 4.05
C LEU A 163 -5.17 14.23 4.95
N ARG A 164 -5.98 14.31 6.02
CA ARG A 164 -5.87 15.38 7.04
C ARG A 164 -4.58 15.29 7.85
N LEU A 165 -4.14 14.07 8.19
CA LEU A 165 -2.89 13.85 8.91
C LEU A 165 -1.70 14.23 8.04
N HIS A 166 -1.69 13.80 6.78
CA HIS A 166 -0.66 14.14 5.80
C HIS A 166 -0.51 15.66 5.63
N LYS A 167 -1.63 16.37 5.48
CA LYS A 167 -1.62 17.85 5.41
C LYS A 167 -1.01 18.50 6.66
N ARG A 168 -1.26 17.96 7.86
CA ARG A 168 -0.66 18.47 9.11
C ARG A 168 0.85 18.25 9.13
N GLN A 169 1.30 17.06 8.75
CA GLN A 169 2.73 16.71 8.72
C GLN A 169 3.52 17.58 7.73
N ALA A 170 2.94 17.88 6.56
CA ALA A 170 3.54 18.81 5.60
C ALA A 170 3.72 20.21 6.21
N MET A 171 2.69 20.74 6.88
CA MET A 171 2.76 22.06 7.54
C MET A 171 3.75 22.10 8.71
N GLU A 172 3.88 21.01 9.47
CA GLU A 172 4.84 20.92 10.58
C GLU A 172 6.29 20.88 10.08
N SER A 173 6.55 20.12 9.00
CA SER A 173 7.88 20.03 8.37
C SER A 173 8.35 21.38 7.84
N ASP A 174 7.45 22.16 7.22
CA ASP A 174 7.75 23.51 6.75
C ASP A 174 8.06 24.50 7.89
N ASN A 175 7.41 24.33 9.04
CA ASN A 175 7.64 25.19 10.21
C ASN A 175 8.97 24.87 10.92
N VAL A 176 9.39 23.61 10.93
CA VAL A 176 10.71 23.21 11.46
C VAL A 176 11.83 23.74 10.57
N SER A 177 11.71 23.57 9.24
CA SER A 177 12.73 24.05 8.31
C SER A 177 12.89 25.58 8.33
N LYS A 178 11.79 26.33 8.57
CA LYS A 178 11.82 27.79 8.75
C LYS A 178 12.43 28.25 10.08
N ARG A 179 12.43 27.41 11.12
CA ARG A 179 13.08 27.73 12.41
C ARG A 179 14.59 27.49 12.37
N GLU A 180 15.03 26.45 11.68
CA GLU A 180 16.46 26.15 11.52
C GLU A 180 17.21 27.22 10.71
N THR A 181 16.52 27.94 9.80
CA THR A 181 17.12 29.06 9.07
C THR A 181 17.22 30.37 9.88
N GLN A 182 16.68 30.42 11.10
CA GLN A 182 16.76 31.58 12.00
C GLN A 182 17.57 31.33 13.27
N GLN A 183 18.16 30.14 13.43
CA GLN A 183 18.86 29.75 14.65
C GLN A 183 20.26 29.19 14.37
N GLU A 184 21.06 29.91 13.58
CA GLU A 184 22.53 29.86 13.70
C GLU A 184 22.98 30.87 14.77
N CYS A 185 22.66 30.59 16.04
CA CYS A 185 23.42 31.03 17.22
C CYS A 185 22.94 30.21 18.41
N ASP A 186 23.93 29.65 19.10
CA ASP A 186 23.89 28.97 20.39
C ASP A 186 23.58 27.47 20.41
N MET A 187 24.68 26.76 20.69
CA MET A 187 24.79 25.38 21.09
C MET A 187 23.87 25.06 22.27
N GLU A 188 23.29 23.86 22.27
CA GLU A 188 23.35 22.92 23.41
C GLU A 188 22.83 21.55 22.97
N VAL A 189 23.67 20.52 23.13
CA VAL A 189 23.33 19.11 22.89
C VAL A 189 22.77 18.55 24.19
N GLU A 190 21.45 18.41 24.29
CA GLU A 190 20.82 17.52 25.28
C GLU A 190 20.33 16.25 24.58
N ASP A 191 21.12 15.18 24.73
CA ASP A 191 20.72 13.81 24.43
C ASP A 191 19.57 13.39 25.37
N LYS A 192 18.33 13.53 24.87
CA LYS A 192 17.18 12.82 25.42
C LYS A 192 16.70 11.83 24.37
N GLN A 193 17.20 10.60 24.49
CA GLN A 193 16.66 9.43 23.80
C GLN A 193 15.20 9.24 24.22
N GLN A 194 14.29 9.85 23.46
CA GLN A 194 12.86 9.66 23.60
C GLN A 194 12.51 8.38 22.84
N GLU A 195 12.29 7.31 23.59
CA GLU A 195 11.88 6.00 23.10
C GLU A 195 10.55 6.16 22.34
N PHE A 196 10.65 6.21 21.01
CA PHE A 196 9.52 6.36 20.10
C PHE A 196 8.71 5.05 20.14
N VAL A 197 7.72 4.98 21.02
CA VAL A 197 6.72 3.91 20.99
C VAL A 197 5.83 4.13 19.77
N MET A 198 6.27 3.64 18.61
CA MET A 198 5.44 3.58 17.41
C MET A 198 4.23 2.69 17.70
N ARG A 199 3.07 3.31 17.96
CA ARG A 199 1.79 2.61 17.98
C ARG A 199 1.50 2.12 16.56
N ARG A 200 1.79 0.85 16.27
CA ARG A 200 1.55 0.25 14.96
C ARG A 200 0.06 -0.06 14.81
N HIS A 201 -0.52 0.38 13.71
CA HIS A 201 -1.88 0.02 13.33
C HIS A 201 -1.84 -1.31 12.57
N ILE A 202 -2.09 -2.42 13.27
CA ILE A 202 -2.14 -3.74 12.65
C ILE A 202 -3.54 -3.97 12.08
N ASP A 203 -3.61 -4.24 10.79
CA ASP A 203 -4.88 -4.54 10.12
C ASP A 203 -5.35 -5.97 10.43
N LEU A 204 -6.51 -6.06 11.07
CA LEU A 204 -7.17 -7.31 11.46
C LEU A 204 -8.26 -7.76 10.47
N SER A 205 -8.50 -7.01 9.37
CA SER A 205 -9.61 -7.28 8.43
C SER A 205 -9.41 -8.53 7.57
N GLU A 206 -8.16 -8.98 7.42
CA GLU A 206 -7.80 -10.14 6.63
C GLU A 206 -6.92 -11.09 7.46
N VAL A 207 -7.18 -12.39 7.35
CA VAL A 207 -6.45 -13.44 8.09
C VAL A 207 -5.89 -14.47 7.12
N CYS A 208 -4.63 -14.86 7.33
CA CYS A 208 -4.02 -16.00 6.68
C CYS A 208 -3.86 -17.12 7.71
N TYR A 209 -4.32 -18.32 7.34
CA TYR A 209 -4.17 -19.51 8.18
C TYR A 209 -2.94 -20.28 7.72
N TYR A 210 -2.00 -20.51 8.62
CA TYR A 210 -0.78 -21.26 8.34
C TYR A 210 -0.72 -22.52 9.21
N HIS A 211 -0.43 -23.66 8.57
CA HIS A 211 -0.32 -24.94 9.27
C HIS A 211 1.13 -25.18 9.69
N LEU A 212 1.37 -25.22 11.00
CA LEU A 212 2.70 -25.45 11.57
C LEU A 212 2.70 -26.74 12.40
N PRO A 213 3.69 -27.64 12.26
CA PRO A 213 3.87 -28.76 13.17
C PRO A 213 3.95 -28.31 14.64
N ARG A 214 3.20 -28.96 15.52
CA ARG A 214 3.04 -28.50 16.91
C ARG A 214 4.34 -28.49 17.69
N TYR A 215 5.26 -29.40 17.39
CA TYR A 215 6.58 -29.47 18.03
C TYR A 215 7.45 -28.23 17.75
N LEU A 216 7.13 -27.46 16.70
CA LEU A 216 7.81 -26.20 16.38
C LEU A 216 7.25 -24.98 17.13
N LEU A 217 6.06 -25.08 17.74
CA LEU A 217 5.45 -23.95 18.45
C LEU A 217 6.30 -23.44 19.60
N SER A 218 6.95 -24.33 20.36
CA SER A 218 7.82 -23.94 21.47
C SER A 218 9.06 -23.19 20.98
N LYS A 219 9.67 -23.65 19.89
CA LYS A 219 10.81 -22.98 19.24
C LYS A 219 10.42 -21.61 18.70
N MET A 220 9.25 -21.52 18.07
CA MET A 220 8.72 -20.27 17.52
C MET A 220 8.33 -19.26 18.59
N HIS A 221 7.71 -19.72 19.67
CA HIS A 221 7.36 -18.87 20.80
C HIS A 221 8.61 -18.32 21.49
N GLY A 222 9.64 -19.17 21.63
CA GLY A 222 10.84 -18.84 22.39
C GLY A 222 10.56 -18.77 23.89
N HIS A 223 11.59 -18.40 24.65
CA HIS A 223 11.45 -18.14 26.07
C HIS A 223 10.58 -16.87 26.27
N ASN A 224 9.52 -16.97 27.07
CA ASN A 224 8.60 -15.87 27.38
C ASN A 224 7.91 -15.18 26.19
N GLY A 225 7.95 -15.75 24.98
CA GLY A 225 7.31 -15.17 23.80
C GLY A 225 8.20 -14.21 23.01
N ASP A 226 9.47 -14.02 23.40
CA ASP A 226 10.33 -13.00 22.81
C ASP A 226 10.63 -13.26 21.33
N THR A 227 10.89 -14.51 20.95
CA THR A 227 11.15 -14.88 19.54
C THR A 227 9.95 -14.57 18.67
N MET A 228 8.74 -14.91 19.14
CA MET A 228 7.50 -14.62 18.44
C MET A 228 7.26 -13.11 18.32
N LYS A 229 7.55 -12.34 19.37
CA LYS A 229 7.45 -10.87 19.33
C LYS A 229 8.38 -10.27 18.28
N HIS A 230 9.67 -10.65 18.28
CA HIS A 230 10.63 -10.17 17.28
C HIS A 230 10.23 -10.58 15.86
N PHE A 231 9.71 -11.80 15.69
CA PHE A 231 9.21 -12.27 14.40
C PHE A 231 8.02 -11.44 13.90
N GLN A 232 7.04 -11.17 14.77
CA GLN A 232 5.89 -10.31 14.45
C GLN A 232 6.34 -8.88 14.12
N GLU A 233 7.34 -8.36 14.83
CA GLU A 233 7.90 -7.04 14.54
C GLU A 233 8.64 -6.97 13.22
N PHE A 234 9.47 -7.98 12.91
CA PHE A 234 10.24 -8.11 11.68
C PHE A 234 9.35 -8.29 10.45
N THR A 235 8.30 -9.10 10.58
CA THR A 235 7.35 -9.37 9.49
C THR A 235 6.23 -8.32 9.43
N ASN A 236 6.13 -7.42 10.41
CA ASN A 236 5.02 -6.49 10.56
C ASN A 236 3.65 -7.21 10.51
N THR A 237 3.53 -8.27 11.29
CA THR A 237 2.32 -9.09 11.43
C THR A 237 1.88 -9.17 12.88
N TYR A 238 0.64 -9.61 13.09
CA TYR A 238 0.18 -10.09 14.39
C TYR A 238 -0.21 -11.55 14.26
N ILE A 239 0.34 -12.41 15.10
CA ILE A 239 0.16 -13.86 15.01
C ILE A 239 -0.44 -14.38 16.29
N VAL A 240 -1.57 -15.07 16.16
CA VAL A 240 -2.23 -15.74 17.28
C VAL A 240 -1.83 -17.21 17.25
N LEU A 241 -1.17 -17.65 18.33
CA LEU A 241 -0.83 -19.05 18.54
C LEU A 241 -1.98 -19.81 19.23
N PRO A 242 -2.23 -21.07 18.85
CA PRO A 242 -3.14 -21.92 19.61
C PRO A 242 -2.55 -22.29 20.97
N SER A 243 -3.42 -22.56 21.95
CA SER A 243 -3.00 -22.96 23.29
C SER A 243 -2.12 -24.22 23.27
N GLN A 244 -1.04 -24.20 24.05
CA GLN A 244 -0.07 -25.29 24.15
C GLN A 244 -0.58 -26.47 25.01
N HIS A 245 -1.55 -26.23 25.90
CA HIS A 245 -2.02 -27.23 26.87
C HIS A 245 -3.35 -27.87 26.45
N CYS A 246 -3.30 -28.86 25.56
CA CYS A 246 -4.43 -29.73 25.33
C CYS A 246 -3.92 -31.15 25.02
N ASP A 247 -4.22 -32.10 25.91
CA ASP A 247 -3.68 -33.46 25.89
C ASP A 247 -4.12 -34.29 24.66
N ASN A 248 -5.09 -33.79 23.88
CA ASN A 248 -5.63 -34.43 22.67
C ASN A 248 -5.49 -33.56 21.41
N ALA A 249 -4.50 -32.67 21.39
CA ALA A 249 -4.45 -31.67 20.35
C ALA A 249 -3.80 -32.19 19.06
N PRO A 250 -4.27 -31.74 17.88
CA PRO A 250 -3.77 -32.22 16.59
C PRO A 250 -2.26 -31.98 16.42
N GLU A 251 -1.60 -32.88 15.71
CA GLU A 251 -0.16 -32.80 15.39
C GLU A 251 0.21 -31.51 14.65
N MET A 252 -0.74 -30.97 13.88
CA MET A 252 -0.63 -29.68 13.22
C MET A 252 -1.37 -28.60 14.01
N ALA A 253 -0.69 -27.49 14.27
CA ALA A 253 -1.23 -26.26 14.80
C ALA A 253 -1.63 -25.32 13.65
N ILE A 254 -2.71 -24.56 13.83
CA ILE A 254 -3.13 -23.53 12.88
C ILE A 254 -2.80 -22.18 13.49
N LEU A 255 -1.97 -21.40 12.81
CA LEU A 255 -1.63 -20.03 13.16
C LEU A 255 -2.55 -19.08 12.41
N SER A 256 -3.10 -18.09 13.11
CA SER A 256 -3.84 -16.99 12.49
C SER A 256 -2.91 -15.80 12.35
N ILE A 257 -2.56 -15.43 11.12
CA ILE A 257 -1.61 -14.35 10.79
C ILE A 257 -2.40 -13.15 10.24
N PHE A 258 -2.24 -12.00 10.88
CA PHE A 258 -2.85 -10.72 10.52
C PHE A 258 -1.77 -9.69 10.13
N GLY A 259 -2.16 -8.58 9.51
CA GLY A 259 -1.25 -7.50 9.12
C GLY A 259 -0.74 -7.57 7.67
N MET A 260 0.03 -6.55 7.26
CA MET A 260 0.40 -6.37 5.84
C MET A 260 1.54 -7.29 5.38
N GLY A 261 2.35 -7.83 6.29
CA GLY A 261 3.47 -8.70 5.93
C GLY A 261 3.17 -10.20 5.95
N ARG A 262 1.90 -10.62 5.86
CA ARG A 262 1.50 -12.04 5.92
C ARG A 262 2.25 -12.92 4.91
N ALA A 263 2.36 -12.50 3.65
CA ALA A 263 3.07 -13.25 2.62
C ALA A 263 4.57 -13.40 2.94
N HIS A 264 5.18 -12.36 3.54
CA HIS A 264 6.56 -12.43 4.00
C HIS A 264 6.68 -13.39 5.20
N ALA A 265 5.78 -13.29 6.18
CA ALA A 265 5.75 -14.20 7.31
C ALA A 265 5.63 -15.68 6.88
N VAL A 266 4.73 -16.00 5.95
CA VAL A 266 4.57 -17.36 5.41
C VAL A 266 5.88 -17.88 4.80
N ARG A 267 6.57 -17.08 3.97
CA ARG A 267 7.86 -17.50 3.40
C ARG A 267 8.94 -17.79 4.45
N VAL A 268 9.00 -16.98 5.51
CA VAL A 268 9.97 -17.20 6.59
C VAL A 268 9.59 -18.43 7.41
N LEU A 269 8.29 -18.69 7.62
CA LEU A 269 7.80 -19.90 8.29
C LEU A 269 8.11 -21.16 7.48
N ASP A 270 7.95 -21.12 6.16
CA ASP A 270 8.28 -22.24 5.27
C ASP A 270 9.78 -22.58 5.34
N ALA A 271 10.64 -21.55 5.30
CA ALA A 271 12.08 -21.72 5.44
C ALA A 271 12.45 -22.30 6.82
N PHE A 272 11.84 -21.78 7.89
CA PHE A 272 12.04 -22.25 9.25
C PHE A 272 11.61 -23.72 9.41
N GLN A 273 10.48 -24.13 8.83
CA GLN A 273 10.02 -25.50 8.87
C GLN A 273 10.95 -26.44 8.09
N ALA A 274 11.43 -26.02 6.92
CA ALA A 274 12.36 -26.80 6.11
C ALA A 274 13.68 -27.07 6.86
N GLU A 275 14.26 -26.05 7.50
CA GLU A 275 15.50 -26.15 8.26
C GLU A 275 15.37 -27.11 9.47
N ASN A 276 14.25 -27.03 10.19
CA ASN A 276 14.01 -27.88 11.35
C ASN A 276 13.70 -29.32 10.94
N ASN A 277 12.96 -29.55 9.85
CA ASN A 277 12.72 -30.89 9.33
C ASN A 277 14.01 -31.59 8.89
N ALA A 278 14.93 -30.85 8.24
CA ALA A 278 16.24 -31.38 7.84
C ALA A 278 17.08 -31.80 9.05
N SER A 279 17.00 -31.05 10.15
CA SER A 279 17.70 -31.36 11.40
C SER A 279 17.17 -32.63 12.09
N THR A 280 15.86 -32.87 12.03
CA THR A 280 15.24 -34.08 12.61
C THR A 280 15.62 -35.34 11.83
N CYS A 281 15.70 -35.26 10.50
CA CYS A 281 16.11 -36.37 9.64
C CYS A 281 17.54 -36.85 9.95
N SER A 282 18.48 -35.91 10.08
CA SER A 282 19.90 -36.22 10.40
C SER A 282 20.08 -36.89 11.77
N ILE A 283 19.25 -36.57 12.76
CA ILE A 283 19.30 -37.19 14.09
C ILE A 283 18.76 -38.62 14.06
N GLN A 284 17.71 -38.87 13.27
CA GLN A 284 17.14 -40.20 13.07
C GLN A 284 18.15 -41.15 12.40
N ASP A 285 18.83 -40.67 11.36
CA ASP A 285 19.87 -41.43 10.63
C ASP A 285 21.08 -41.79 11.54
N GLN A 286 21.41 -40.93 12.51
CA GLN A 286 22.47 -41.21 13.49
C GLN A 286 22.03 -42.19 14.59
N LEU A 287 20.75 -42.22 14.95
CA LEU A 287 20.20 -43.16 15.93
C LEU A 287 20.04 -44.57 15.33
N GLU A 288 19.61 -44.66 14.08
CA GLU A 288 19.50 -45.95 13.37
C GLU A 288 20.89 -46.56 13.10
N ASN A 289 21.90 -45.75 12.77
CA ASN A 289 23.28 -46.24 12.64
C ASN A 289 23.89 -46.71 13.97
N LYS A 290 23.49 -46.16 15.13
CA LYS A 290 23.97 -46.62 16.44
C LYS A 290 23.30 -47.90 16.94
N GLN A 291 22.06 -48.19 16.52
CA GLN A 291 21.41 -49.47 16.86
C GLN A 291 21.93 -50.65 16.02
N GLY A 292 22.60 -50.38 14.90
CA GLY A 292 23.27 -51.40 14.08
C GLY A 292 24.63 -51.89 14.61
N GLU A 293 25.27 -51.19 15.56
CA GLU A 293 26.61 -51.52 16.07
C GLU A 293 26.63 -52.34 17.38
N SER A 294 25.47 -52.61 17.99
CA SER A 294 25.39 -53.36 19.25
C SER A 294 24.73 -54.72 19.06
N MET A 295 25.34 -55.60 18.25
CA MET A 295 25.07 -57.04 18.31
C MET A 295 26.24 -57.87 17.74
N GLU A 296 27.45 -57.69 18.27
CA GLU A 296 28.44 -58.76 18.27
C GLU A 296 28.39 -59.45 19.64
N VAL A 297 27.70 -60.59 19.66
CA VAL A 297 27.70 -61.53 20.78
C VAL A 297 29.05 -62.25 20.73
N GLU A 298 29.93 -61.96 21.69
CA GLU A 298 31.10 -62.79 21.97
C GLU A 298 30.61 -64.11 22.59
N ASP A 299 30.61 -65.17 21.79
CA ASP A 299 30.51 -66.55 22.28
C ASP A 299 31.85 -66.96 22.94
N TRP A 300 31.78 -67.31 24.22
CA TRP A 300 32.80 -68.06 24.97
C TRP A 300 32.28 -69.46 25.28
#